data_AF-A0A953LH47-F1
#
_entry.id   AF-A0A953LH47-F1
#
_cell.length_a   1.000
_cell.length_b   1.000
_cell.length_c   1.000
_cell.angle_alpha   90.00
_cell.angle_beta   90.00
_cell.angle_gamma   90.00
#
_symmetry.space_group_name_H-M   'P 1'
#
loop_
_entity.id
_entity.type
_entity.pdbx_description
1 polymer ?
#
loop_
_entity_poly.entity_id
_entity_poly.type
_entity_poly.pdbx_seq_one_letter_code
_entity_poly.pdbx_strand_id
1 'polypeptide(L)'
;MRSPVTVAVPVGVPVEALLELAGGPTVDDYMIMVGGVIVLPAGLRRVERLLHPEPVDIKQTTVCIQCLFCTELCPRYLLGHHIMPHKAMLHTNYGLDDPAALLGAYLCCECGLCEAFACPELLMPRQAVIRVKRELAAQGIRYRKGATPERGLHPMYEGRMVASQRVKERIGVAAFDRRAPYVEAALPVTEVRIPLRSTSAPRPSRWLRPGTGSPPDR
;
A
#
# COMPACT_ATOMS: atom_id res chain seq x y z
N MET A 1 5.06 -13.73 13.99
CA MET A 1 5.81 -13.36 15.21
C MET A 1 5.31 -14.17 16.39
N ARG A 2 6.17 -14.58 17.33
CA ARG A 2 5.72 -15.35 18.51
C ARG A 2 4.95 -14.47 19.49
N SER A 3 5.44 -13.26 19.72
CA SER A 3 4.88 -12.29 20.67
C SER A 3 4.67 -10.92 19.99
N PRO A 4 3.58 -10.71 19.23
CA PRO A 4 3.30 -9.43 18.59
C PRO A 4 3.19 -8.29 19.63
N VAL A 5 3.87 -7.17 19.39
CA VAL A 5 3.88 -6.00 20.29
C VAL A 5 3.80 -4.71 19.50
N THR A 6 3.25 -3.68 20.11
CA THR A 6 3.35 -2.29 19.66
C THR A 6 4.27 -1.55 20.62
N VAL A 7 5.33 -0.90 20.13
CA VAL A 7 6.31 -0.21 20.97
C VAL A 7 6.70 1.13 20.37
N ALA A 8 7.04 2.10 21.22
CA ALA A 8 7.67 3.33 20.80
C ALA A 8 9.19 3.12 20.70
N VAL A 9 9.78 3.41 19.53
CA VAL A 9 11.22 3.27 19.29
C VAL A 9 11.76 4.47 18.53
N PRO A 10 13.05 4.82 18.70
CA PRO A 10 13.70 5.82 17.87
C PRO A 10 13.60 5.48 16.37
N VAL A 11 13.52 6.50 15.51
CA VAL A 11 13.56 6.29 14.06
C VAL A 11 14.93 5.78 13.65
N GLY A 12 14.96 4.74 12.81
CA GLY A 12 16.20 4.12 12.31
C GLY A 12 16.71 2.93 13.13
N VAL A 13 15.91 2.43 14.08
CA VAL A 13 16.19 1.15 14.75
C VAL A 13 16.21 0.02 13.71
N PRO A 14 17.23 -0.86 13.74
CA PRO A 14 17.30 -2.02 12.85
C PRO A 14 16.06 -2.90 12.98
N VAL A 15 15.56 -3.40 11.85
CA VAL A 15 14.35 -4.22 11.83
C VAL A 15 14.56 -5.53 12.59
N GLU A 16 15.78 -6.06 12.57
CA GLU A 16 16.19 -7.26 13.28
C GLU A 16 15.94 -7.14 14.79
N ALA A 17 16.30 -6.00 15.39
CA ALA A 17 16.05 -5.72 16.81
C ALA A 17 14.54 -5.67 17.14
N LEU A 18 13.73 -5.16 16.20
CA LEU A 18 12.27 -5.15 16.35
C LEU A 18 11.67 -6.56 16.24
N LEU A 19 12.24 -7.42 15.37
CA LEU A 19 11.83 -8.81 15.26
C LEU A 19 12.15 -9.60 16.54
N GLU A 20 13.35 -9.42 17.10
CA GLU A 20 13.75 -10.03 18.37
C GLU A 20 12.82 -9.62 19.51
N LEU A 21 12.52 -8.32 19.62
CA LEU A 21 11.58 -7.81 20.62
C LEU A 21 10.19 -8.45 20.49
N ALA A 22 9.75 -8.74 19.25
CA ALA A 22 8.48 -9.43 18.98
C ALA A 22 8.56 -10.97 19.12
N GLY A 23 9.62 -11.51 19.71
CA GLY A 23 9.82 -12.95 19.90
C GLY A 23 10.21 -13.71 18.64
N GLY A 24 10.65 -13.00 17.60
CA GLY A 24 11.09 -13.55 16.32
C GLY A 24 9.94 -14.00 15.39
N PRO A 25 10.26 -14.27 14.11
CA PRO A 25 9.31 -14.81 13.15
C PRO A 25 8.85 -16.22 13.55
N THR A 26 7.67 -16.61 13.06
CA THR A 26 7.06 -17.94 13.31
C THR A 26 7.21 -18.88 12.11
N VAL A 27 7.81 -18.40 11.03
CA VAL A 27 8.08 -19.12 9.78
C VAL A 27 9.48 -18.73 9.32
N ASP A 28 10.18 -19.63 8.63
CA ASP A 28 11.55 -19.40 8.18
C ASP A 28 11.60 -18.50 6.95
N ASP A 29 10.64 -18.66 6.02
CA ASP A 29 10.52 -17.86 4.81
C ASP A 29 9.44 -16.77 4.97
N TYR A 30 9.89 -15.53 5.16
CA TYR A 30 9.02 -14.39 5.42
C TYR A 30 9.47 -13.11 4.73
N MET A 31 8.49 -12.22 4.53
CA MET A 31 8.71 -10.85 4.08
C MET A 31 8.36 -9.87 5.18
N ILE A 32 9.06 -8.72 5.18
CA ILE A 32 8.80 -7.58 6.05
C ILE A 32 8.17 -6.45 5.23
N MET A 33 7.02 -5.96 5.67
CA MET A 33 6.41 -4.73 5.16
C MET A 33 6.68 -3.56 6.10
N VAL A 34 6.90 -2.36 5.56
CA VAL A 34 7.23 -1.14 6.33
C VAL A 34 6.05 -0.16 6.27
N GLY A 35 5.73 0.44 7.43
CA GLY A 35 4.44 1.07 7.76
C GLY A 35 3.96 0.61 9.15
N GLY A 36 4.45 -0.57 9.52
CA GLY A 36 4.55 -1.24 10.81
C GLY A 36 5.28 -2.56 10.51
N VAL A 37 6.14 -3.09 11.38
CA VAL A 37 6.88 -4.33 11.05
C VAL A 37 5.91 -5.50 11.06
N ILE A 38 5.47 -5.91 9.86
CA ILE A 38 4.55 -7.03 9.68
C ILE A 38 5.32 -8.17 9.03
N VAL A 39 5.24 -9.37 9.65
CA VAL A 39 5.86 -10.60 9.17
C VAL A 39 4.78 -11.54 8.65
N LEU A 40 4.84 -11.84 7.35
CA LEU A 40 3.93 -12.76 6.67
C LEU A 40 4.73 -13.84 5.90
N PRO A 41 4.18 -15.06 5.74
CA PRO A 41 4.78 -16.06 4.88
C PRO A 41 4.94 -15.54 3.45
N ALA A 42 6.09 -15.82 2.82
CA ALA A 42 6.38 -15.35 1.47
C ALA A 42 5.43 -15.93 0.41
N GLY A 43 5.00 -17.19 0.57
CA GLY A 43 4.09 -17.88 -0.38
C GLY A 43 2.62 -17.44 -0.35
N LEU A 44 2.25 -16.39 0.40
CA LEU A 44 0.91 -15.83 0.30
C LEU A 44 0.76 -15.10 -1.04
N ARG A 45 -0.26 -15.44 -1.84
CA ARG A 45 -0.52 -14.81 -3.16
C ARG A 45 -0.44 -13.29 -3.18
N ARG A 46 -0.87 -12.62 -2.10
CA ARG A 46 -0.80 -11.16 -1.99
C ARG A 46 0.62 -10.66 -1.73
N VAL A 47 1.39 -11.39 -0.91
CA VAL A 47 2.81 -11.14 -0.64
C VAL A 47 3.62 -11.33 -1.93
N GLU A 48 3.43 -12.44 -2.63
CA GLU A 48 4.08 -12.72 -3.93
C GLU A 48 3.84 -11.59 -4.95
N ARG A 49 2.59 -11.13 -5.10
CA ARG A 49 2.26 -10.00 -6.02
C ARG A 49 2.85 -8.65 -5.59
N LEU A 50 3.17 -8.48 -4.31
CA LEU A 50 3.84 -7.27 -3.82
C LEU A 50 5.36 -7.35 -4.05
N LEU A 51 5.94 -8.55 -3.90
CA LEU A 51 7.37 -8.84 -4.15
C LEU A 51 7.71 -8.79 -5.64
N HIS A 52 6.84 -9.37 -6.44
CA HIS A 52 6.96 -9.47 -7.88
C HIS A 52 5.78 -8.75 -8.50
N PRO A 53 5.80 -7.40 -8.51
CA PRO A 53 4.82 -6.66 -9.28
C PRO A 53 5.10 -6.93 -10.76
N GLU A 54 4.43 -7.95 -11.31
CA GLU A 54 4.43 -8.18 -12.75
C GLU A 54 4.02 -6.87 -13.44
N PRO A 55 4.74 -6.43 -14.49
CA PRO A 55 4.29 -5.31 -15.29
C PRO A 55 2.88 -5.63 -15.79
N VAL A 56 2.03 -4.61 -15.92
CA VAL A 56 0.69 -4.82 -16.48
C VAL A 56 0.85 -5.37 -17.88
N ASP A 57 0.63 -6.69 -18.02
CA ASP A 57 0.54 -7.32 -19.31
C ASP A 57 -0.75 -6.83 -19.95
N ILE A 58 -0.62 -6.10 -21.06
CA ILE A 58 -1.76 -5.59 -21.81
C ILE A 58 -2.69 -6.75 -22.20
N LYS A 59 -2.15 -7.95 -22.44
CA LYS A 59 -2.95 -9.15 -22.71
C LYS A 59 -3.83 -9.56 -21.53
N GLN A 60 -3.41 -9.29 -20.29
CA GLN A 60 -4.27 -9.53 -19.12
C GLN A 60 -5.40 -8.51 -19.03
N THR A 61 -5.26 -7.33 -19.62
CA THR A 61 -6.34 -6.33 -19.61
C THR A 61 -7.45 -6.64 -20.62
N THR A 62 -7.23 -7.52 -21.59
CA THR A 62 -8.22 -7.86 -22.62
C THR A 62 -9.41 -8.66 -22.08
N VAL A 63 -9.21 -9.47 -21.02
CA VAL A 63 -10.31 -10.22 -20.37
C VAL A 63 -11.16 -9.34 -19.45
N CYS A 64 -10.85 -8.04 -19.35
CA CYS A 64 -11.63 -7.11 -18.55
C CYS A 64 -13.08 -7.03 -19.05
N ILE A 65 -14.02 -7.48 -18.23
CA ILE A 65 -15.47 -7.44 -18.49
C ILE A 65 -16.12 -6.06 -18.27
N GLN A 66 -15.31 -5.03 -18.00
CA GLN A 66 -15.76 -3.64 -17.84
C GLN A 66 -16.88 -3.44 -16.81
N CYS A 67 -16.88 -4.20 -15.71
CA CYS A 67 -17.91 -4.13 -14.65
C CYS A 67 -17.83 -2.89 -13.72
N LEU A 68 -16.82 -2.01 -13.89
CA LEU A 68 -16.56 -0.82 -13.07
C LEU A 68 -16.30 -1.05 -11.56
N PHE A 69 -16.35 -2.28 -11.03
CA PHE A 69 -16.17 -2.58 -9.60
C PHE A 69 -14.88 -2.02 -8.98
N CYS A 70 -13.80 -2.00 -9.75
CA CYS A 70 -12.53 -1.41 -9.32
C CYS A 70 -12.62 0.09 -8.99
N THR A 71 -13.64 0.79 -9.49
CA THR A 71 -13.93 2.20 -9.18
C THR A 71 -15.02 2.31 -8.12
N GLU A 72 -16.09 1.54 -8.27
CA GLU A 72 -17.25 1.57 -7.37
C GLU A 72 -16.91 1.16 -5.93
N LEU A 73 -15.89 0.31 -5.76
CA LEU A 73 -15.37 -0.09 -4.44
C LEU A 73 -14.08 0.68 -4.04
N CYS A 74 -13.58 1.60 -4.87
CA CYS A 74 -12.36 2.34 -4.53
C CYS A 74 -12.65 3.31 -3.38
N PRO A 75 -11.95 3.20 -2.23
CA PRO A 75 -12.23 4.06 -1.08
C PRO A 75 -11.99 5.54 -1.41
N ARG A 76 -10.99 5.84 -2.23
CA ARG A 76 -10.70 7.22 -2.66
C ARG A 76 -11.74 7.76 -3.60
N TYR A 77 -12.26 6.94 -4.50
CA TYR A 77 -13.43 7.31 -5.28
C TYR A 77 -14.55 7.63 -4.31
N LEU A 78 -14.96 6.70 -3.43
CA LEU A 78 -16.04 6.92 -2.47
C LEU A 78 -15.90 8.19 -1.62
N LEU A 79 -14.68 8.59 -1.27
CA LEU A 79 -14.37 9.84 -0.55
C LEU A 79 -14.50 11.14 -1.36
N GLY A 80 -14.75 11.05 -2.67
CA GLY A 80 -14.92 12.20 -3.56
C GLY A 80 -13.74 12.47 -4.50
N HIS A 81 -12.66 11.68 -4.46
CA HIS A 81 -11.57 11.86 -5.42
C HIS A 81 -11.98 11.38 -6.81
N HIS A 82 -11.62 12.14 -7.85
CA HIS A 82 -11.84 11.79 -9.26
C HIS A 82 -10.86 10.72 -9.74
N ILE A 83 -10.80 9.59 -9.05
CA ILE A 83 -10.02 8.41 -9.43
C ILE A 83 -10.95 7.37 -10.06
N MET A 84 -10.61 6.91 -11.25
CA MET A 84 -11.40 5.94 -12.00
C MET A 84 -10.53 4.79 -12.51
N PRO A 85 -10.20 3.80 -11.66
CA PRO A 85 -9.33 2.69 -12.06
C PRO A 85 -9.82 1.92 -13.30
N HIS A 86 -11.13 1.87 -13.54
CA HIS A 86 -11.68 1.24 -14.75
C HIS A 86 -11.23 1.97 -16.03
N LYS A 87 -11.10 3.30 -16.01
CA LYS A 87 -10.61 4.07 -17.17
C LYS A 87 -9.12 3.86 -17.39
N ALA A 88 -8.33 3.72 -16.33
CA ALA A 88 -6.93 3.34 -16.45
C ALA A 88 -6.76 1.94 -17.08
N MET A 89 -7.63 0.99 -16.74
CA MET A 89 -7.67 -0.32 -17.40
C MET A 89 -8.00 -0.20 -18.90
N LEU A 90 -9.02 0.59 -19.25
CA LEU A 90 -9.40 0.80 -20.65
C LEU A 90 -8.32 1.52 -21.46
N HIS A 91 -7.66 2.51 -20.88
CA HIS A 91 -6.52 3.19 -21.49
C HIS A 91 -5.36 2.22 -21.72
N THR A 92 -5.05 1.39 -20.73
CA THR A 92 -3.97 0.40 -20.86
C THR A 92 -4.27 -0.63 -21.97
N ASN A 93 -5.53 -1.02 -22.14
CA ASN A 93 -5.93 -2.03 -23.13
C ASN A 93 -6.10 -1.47 -24.54
N TYR A 94 -6.76 -0.32 -24.66
CA TYR A 94 -7.26 0.20 -25.93
C TYR A 94 -6.69 1.58 -26.30
N GLY A 95 -5.87 2.19 -25.44
CA GLY A 95 -5.37 3.55 -25.66
C GLY A 95 -6.47 4.62 -25.59
N LEU A 96 -7.58 4.36 -24.87
CA LEU A 96 -8.64 5.37 -24.73
C LEU A 96 -8.14 6.59 -23.97
N ASP A 97 -8.28 7.76 -24.58
CA ASP A 97 -7.88 9.03 -23.99
C ASP A 97 -9.07 9.73 -23.30
N ASP A 98 -9.00 9.78 -21.98
CA ASP A 98 -9.86 10.61 -21.13
C ASP A 98 -8.95 11.41 -20.18
N PRO A 99 -8.54 12.63 -20.57
CA PRO A 99 -7.55 13.39 -19.81
C PRO A 99 -7.90 13.61 -18.34
N ALA A 100 -9.17 13.89 -18.02
CA ALA A 100 -9.61 14.11 -16.65
C ALA A 100 -9.56 12.83 -15.81
N ALA A 101 -9.94 11.70 -16.39
CA ALA A 101 -9.86 10.40 -15.71
C ALA A 101 -8.42 9.90 -15.54
N LEU A 102 -7.59 10.08 -16.57
CA LEU A 102 -6.18 9.69 -16.52
C LEU A 102 -5.41 10.56 -15.53
N LEU A 103 -5.65 11.87 -15.50
CA LEU A 103 -5.05 12.77 -14.51
C LEU A 103 -5.46 12.39 -13.08
N GLY A 104 -6.66 11.81 -12.92
CA GLY A 104 -7.13 11.18 -11.69
C GLY A 104 -6.23 10.07 -11.14
N ALA A 105 -5.32 9.50 -11.94
CA ALA A 105 -4.34 8.53 -11.48
C ALA A 105 -3.39 9.09 -10.40
N TYR A 106 -3.11 10.39 -10.42
CA TYR A 106 -2.34 11.06 -9.37
C TYR A 106 -3.05 11.07 -8.01
N LEU A 107 -4.38 10.94 -8.01
CA LEU A 107 -5.18 10.85 -6.80
C LEU A 107 -5.18 9.42 -6.23
N CYS A 108 -4.38 8.49 -6.72
CA CYS A 108 -4.29 7.13 -6.18
C CYS A 108 -3.33 7.05 -4.99
N CYS A 109 -3.77 6.41 -3.90
CA CYS A 109 -2.89 6.04 -2.77
C CYS A 109 -2.31 4.63 -2.89
N GLU A 110 -2.55 3.94 -4.01
CA GLU A 110 -1.97 2.64 -4.32
C GLU A 110 -2.32 1.53 -3.30
N CYS A 111 -3.44 1.66 -2.57
CA CYS A 111 -3.91 0.69 -1.57
C CYS A 111 -4.17 -0.73 -2.12
N GLY A 112 -4.50 -0.85 -3.41
CA GLY A 112 -4.65 -2.13 -4.11
C GLY A 112 -5.91 -2.93 -3.80
N LEU A 113 -6.92 -2.33 -3.15
CA LEU A 113 -8.22 -2.97 -2.95
C LEU A 113 -8.86 -3.42 -4.27
N CYS A 114 -8.64 -2.68 -5.34
CA CYS A 114 -9.14 -3.00 -6.66
C CYS A 114 -8.60 -4.32 -7.25
N GLU A 115 -7.38 -4.73 -6.86
CA GLU A 115 -6.76 -5.99 -7.29
C GLU A 115 -6.98 -7.11 -6.28
N ALA A 116 -6.94 -6.76 -4.99
CA ALA A 116 -7.06 -7.70 -3.89
C ALA A 116 -8.50 -8.20 -3.69
N PHE A 117 -9.48 -7.36 -4.03
CA PHE A 117 -10.88 -7.61 -3.68
C PHE A 117 -11.85 -7.29 -4.82
N ALA A 118 -11.75 -6.13 -5.45
CA ALA A 118 -12.85 -5.64 -6.31
C ALA A 118 -12.96 -6.34 -7.66
N CYS A 119 -11.85 -6.67 -8.32
CA CYS A 119 -11.88 -7.25 -9.66
C CYS A 119 -12.34 -8.72 -9.62
N PRO A 120 -13.46 -9.10 -10.27
CA PRO A 120 -13.91 -10.48 -10.33
C PRO A 120 -12.97 -11.35 -11.18
N GLU A 121 -12.42 -10.77 -12.25
CA GLU A 121 -11.45 -11.42 -13.16
C GLU A 121 -10.02 -11.48 -12.61
N LEU A 122 -9.81 -11.09 -11.34
CA LEU A 122 -8.50 -11.13 -10.65
C LEU A 122 -7.37 -10.33 -11.33
N LEU A 123 -7.74 -9.34 -12.15
CA LEU A 123 -6.83 -8.42 -12.83
C LEU A 123 -6.17 -7.44 -11.86
N MET A 124 -5.29 -6.59 -12.41
CA MET A 124 -4.48 -5.64 -11.66
C MET A 124 -4.80 -4.16 -11.92
N PRO A 125 -6.01 -3.65 -11.57
CA PRO A 125 -6.35 -2.25 -11.80
C PRO A 125 -5.46 -1.22 -11.09
N ARG A 126 -4.85 -1.54 -9.93
CA ARG A 126 -3.92 -0.60 -9.28
C ARG A 126 -2.66 -0.45 -10.13
N GLN A 127 -2.11 -1.54 -10.65
CA GLN A 127 -0.95 -1.48 -11.52
C GLN A 127 -1.25 -0.68 -12.81
N ALA A 128 -2.45 -0.81 -13.38
CA ALA A 128 -2.87 0.02 -14.52
C ALA A 128 -2.89 1.52 -14.17
N VAL A 129 -3.40 1.88 -12.98
CA VAL A 129 -3.37 3.27 -12.49
C VAL A 129 -1.93 3.76 -12.26
N ILE A 130 -1.06 2.93 -11.69
CA ILE A 130 0.36 3.26 -11.48
C ILE A 130 1.06 3.48 -12.83
N ARG A 131 0.77 2.64 -13.82
CA ARG A 131 1.28 2.78 -15.18
C ARG A 131 0.88 4.12 -15.80
N VAL A 132 -0.42 4.45 -15.80
CA VAL A 132 -0.92 5.74 -16.28
C VAL A 132 -0.25 6.92 -15.56
N LYS A 133 -0.13 6.86 -14.24
CA LYS A 133 0.55 7.89 -13.45
C LYS A 133 2.01 8.08 -13.88
N ARG A 134 2.73 7.00 -14.20
CA ARG A 134 4.11 7.04 -14.71
C ARG A 134 4.17 7.61 -16.12
N GLU A 135 3.26 7.23 -17.00
CA GLU A 135 3.16 7.74 -18.38
C GLU A 135 2.94 9.26 -18.37
N LEU A 136 1.97 9.76 -17.58
CA LEU A 136 1.75 11.19 -17.40
C LEU A 136 2.97 11.92 -16.84
N ALA A 137 3.64 11.33 -15.84
CA ALA A 137 4.84 11.91 -15.26
C ALA A 137 5.99 12.00 -16.27
N ALA A 138 6.16 10.99 -17.13
CA ALA A 138 7.16 10.97 -18.20
C ALA A 138 6.89 12.05 -19.27
N GLN A 139 5.62 12.37 -19.50
CA GLN A 139 5.19 13.47 -20.37
C GLN A 139 5.29 14.85 -19.70
N GLY A 140 5.74 14.93 -18.44
CA GLY A 140 5.81 16.18 -17.67
C GLY A 140 4.45 16.69 -17.18
N ILE A 141 3.37 15.94 -17.38
CA ILE A 141 2.03 16.29 -16.94
C ILE A 141 1.93 16.03 -15.44
N ARG A 142 1.71 17.10 -14.66
CA ARG A 142 1.55 17.05 -13.20
C ARG A 142 0.13 17.43 -12.79
N TYR A 143 -0.36 16.79 -11.74
CA TYR A 143 -1.63 17.15 -11.15
C TYR A 143 -1.58 18.57 -10.55
N ARG A 144 -2.61 19.36 -10.83
CA ARG A 144 -2.86 20.66 -10.20
C ARG A 144 -4.19 20.60 -9.45
N LYS A 145 -4.30 21.28 -8.31
CA LYS A 145 -5.57 21.35 -7.56
C LYS A 145 -6.66 21.95 -8.47
N GLY A 146 -7.84 21.32 -8.49
CA GLY A 146 -8.95 21.71 -9.36
C GLY A 146 -8.85 21.20 -10.80
N ALA A 147 -7.80 20.44 -11.15
CA ALA A 147 -7.63 19.91 -12.52
C ALA A 147 -8.57 18.73 -12.86
N THR A 148 -9.30 18.22 -11.86
CA THR A 148 -10.33 17.20 -12.04
C THR A 148 -11.62 17.66 -11.36
N PRO A 149 -12.80 17.19 -11.81
CA PRO A 149 -14.07 17.53 -11.18
C PRO A 149 -14.05 17.30 -9.67
N GLU A 150 -14.46 18.31 -8.90
CA GLU A 150 -14.63 18.17 -7.46
C GLU A 150 -15.92 17.39 -7.18
N ARG A 151 -15.85 16.49 -6.20
CA ARG A 151 -17.00 15.73 -5.73
C ARG A 151 -16.97 15.65 -4.21
N GLY A 152 -18.15 15.75 -3.60
CA GLY A 152 -18.32 15.42 -2.20
C GLY A 152 -18.21 13.91 -1.92
N LEU A 153 -18.48 13.54 -0.68
CA LEU A 153 -18.64 12.14 -0.29
C LEU A 153 -19.69 11.47 -1.17
N HIS A 154 -19.39 10.28 -1.70
CA HIS A 154 -20.36 9.56 -2.51
C HIS A 154 -21.57 9.15 -1.65
N PRO A 155 -22.83 9.29 -2.13
CA PRO A 155 -24.01 8.94 -1.34
C PRO A 155 -24.00 7.52 -0.77
N MET A 156 -23.51 6.56 -1.56
CA MET A 156 -23.30 5.16 -1.15
C MET A 156 -21.94 4.88 -0.48
N TYR A 157 -21.27 5.87 0.12
CA TYR A 157 -19.97 5.68 0.77
C TYR A 157 -20.02 4.55 1.80
N GLU A 158 -20.99 4.60 2.71
CA GLU A 158 -21.16 3.59 3.76
C GLU A 158 -21.57 2.24 3.17
N GLY A 159 -22.53 2.22 2.24
CA GLY A 159 -23.06 0.97 1.65
C GLY A 159 -22.08 0.22 0.74
N ARG A 160 -21.09 0.89 0.14
CA ARG A 160 -20.08 0.26 -0.74
C ARG A 160 -18.73 0.06 -0.07
N MET A 161 -18.57 0.49 1.18
CA MET A 161 -17.31 0.30 1.89
C MET A 161 -17.04 -1.18 2.12
N VAL A 162 -15.87 -1.64 1.70
CA VAL A 162 -15.47 -3.04 1.90
C VAL A 162 -15.00 -3.22 3.34
N ALA A 163 -15.68 -4.10 4.08
CA ALA A 163 -15.26 -4.47 5.43
C ALA A 163 -13.83 -5.06 5.42
N SER A 164 -12.96 -4.52 6.29
CA SER A 164 -11.56 -4.94 6.40
C SER A 164 -11.42 -6.44 6.67
N GLN A 165 -12.35 -7.03 7.42
CA GLN A 165 -12.41 -8.46 7.69
C GLN A 165 -12.47 -9.30 6.39
N ARG A 166 -13.35 -8.93 5.45
CA ARG A 166 -13.49 -9.64 4.16
C ARG A 166 -12.24 -9.49 3.29
N VAL A 167 -11.56 -8.35 3.38
CA VAL A 167 -10.27 -8.15 2.70
C VAL A 167 -9.22 -9.08 3.29
N LYS A 168 -9.10 -9.15 4.62
CA LYS A 168 -8.14 -10.01 5.32
C LYS A 168 -8.33 -11.49 4.95
N GLU A 169 -9.57 -11.95 4.91
CA GLU A 169 -9.92 -13.32 4.49
C GLU A 169 -9.51 -13.57 3.03
N ARG A 170 -9.88 -12.67 2.12
CA ARG A 170 -9.61 -12.84 0.69
C ARG A 170 -8.11 -12.82 0.35
N ILE A 171 -7.32 -12.04 1.06
CA ILE A 171 -5.86 -11.99 0.86
C ILE A 171 -5.10 -13.02 1.70
N GLY A 172 -5.79 -13.84 2.50
CA GLY A 172 -5.20 -14.91 3.29
C GLY A 172 -4.44 -14.46 4.53
N VAL A 173 -4.66 -13.23 5.01
CA VAL A 173 -3.95 -12.71 6.21
C VAL A 173 -4.77 -12.81 7.49
N ALA A 174 -6.05 -13.20 7.40
CA ALA A 174 -6.94 -13.30 8.57
C ALA A 174 -6.37 -14.22 9.67
N ALA A 175 -5.71 -15.32 9.30
CA ALA A 175 -5.08 -16.24 10.26
C ALA A 175 -3.88 -15.63 11.01
N PHE A 176 -3.30 -14.54 10.50
CA PHE A 176 -2.17 -13.84 11.10
C PHE A 176 -2.60 -12.59 11.88
N ASP A 177 -3.88 -12.23 11.84
CA ASP A 177 -4.42 -11.07 12.54
C ASP A 177 -4.50 -11.34 14.04
N ARG A 178 -3.46 -10.91 14.76
CA ARG A 178 -3.34 -11.05 16.20
C ARG A 178 -3.18 -9.68 16.83
N ARG A 179 -3.77 -9.52 18.03
CA ARG A 179 -3.63 -8.31 18.82
C ARG A 179 -2.14 -8.07 19.14
N ALA A 180 -1.66 -6.88 18.84
CA ALA A 180 -0.33 -6.40 19.21
C ALA A 180 -0.49 -5.30 20.29
N PRO A 181 -0.58 -5.65 21.59
CA PRO A 181 -0.76 -4.67 22.65
C PRO A 181 0.41 -3.69 22.71
N TYR A 182 0.13 -2.46 23.14
CA TYR A 182 1.17 -1.48 23.41
C TYR A 182 1.95 -1.89 24.67
N VAL A 183 3.28 -1.91 24.56
CA VAL A 183 4.19 -2.21 25.67
C VAL A 183 5.17 -1.04 25.79
N GLU A 184 5.28 -0.48 26.99
CA GLU A 184 6.38 0.42 27.31
C GLU A 184 7.66 -0.40 27.45
N ALA A 185 8.41 -0.50 26.36
CA ALA A 185 9.70 -1.17 26.32
C ALA A 185 10.78 -0.15 25.94
N ALA A 186 11.74 0.05 26.84
CA ALA A 186 12.99 0.72 26.48
C ALA A 186 13.85 -0.30 25.74
N LEU A 187 13.87 -0.23 24.41
CA LEU A 187 14.86 -0.95 23.61
C LEU A 187 16.22 -0.28 23.84
N PRO A 188 17.23 -0.96 24.43
CA PRO A 188 18.54 -0.39 24.68
C PRO A 188 19.33 -0.35 23.36
N VAL A 189 18.93 0.56 22.48
CA VAL A 189 19.60 0.78 21.20
C VAL A 189 20.69 1.82 21.43
N THR A 190 21.94 1.46 21.22
CA THR A 190 23.08 2.39 21.33
C THR A 190 23.28 3.22 20.06
N GLU A 191 22.72 2.78 18.93
CA GLU A 191 22.95 3.38 17.62
C GLU A 191 21.79 3.12 16.64
N VAL A 192 21.37 4.16 15.91
CA VAL A 192 20.35 4.07 14.85
C VAL A 192 20.91 4.44 13.49
N ARG A 193 20.32 3.88 12.42
CA ARG A 193 20.67 4.16 11.03
C ARG A 193 19.50 4.77 10.29
N ILE A 194 19.67 6.01 9.82
CA ILE A 194 18.68 6.68 8.98
C ILE A 194 19.25 6.81 7.56
N PRO A 195 18.66 6.14 6.56
CA PRO A 195 19.03 6.33 5.16
C PRO A 195 18.66 7.75 4.71
N LEU A 196 19.58 8.44 4.04
CA LEU A 196 19.35 9.82 3.55
C LEU A 196 18.55 9.87 2.23
N ARG A 197 18.19 8.70 1.66
CA ARG A 197 17.32 8.55 0.49
C ARG A 197 16.41 7.34 0.68
N SER A 198 15.15 7.44 0.29
CA SER A 198 14.10 6.42 0.49
C SER A 198 14.02 5.37 -0.62
N THR A 199 15.04 5.22 -1.46
CA THR A 199 15.09 4.20 -2.52
C THR A 199 16.08 3.11 -2.13
N SER A 200 15.72 1.87 -2.44
CA SER A 200 16.42 0.61 -2.15
C SER A 200 17.80 0.45 -2.81
N ALA A 201 18.61 1.52 -2.88
CA ALA A 201 20.00 1.50 -3.29
C ALA A 201 20.90 1.58 -2.04
N PRO A 202 21.99 0.80 -1.94
CA PRO A 202 22.85 0.84 -0.77
C PRO A 202 23.73 2.10 -0.74
N ARG A 203 23.77 2.74 0.46
CA ARG A 203 24.66 3.82 0.98
C ARG A 203 24.33 5.27 0.55
N PRO A 204 24.55 6.30 1.41
CA PRO A 204 25.14 6.33 2.76
C PRO A 204 24.10 6.50 3.89
N SER A 205 24.37 5.91 5.06
CA SER A 205 23.61 6.10 6.31
C SER A 205 24.43 6.95 7.29
N ARG A 206 23.81 7.94 7.94
CA ARG A 206 24.45 8.65 9.05
C ARG A 206 24.17 7.88 10.35
N TRP A 207 25.22 7.67 11.13
CA TRP A 207 25.13 7.09 12.46
C TRP A 207 24.70 8.16 13.46
N LEU A 208 23.66 7.86 14.25
CA LEU A 208 23.18 8.74 15.30
C LEU A 208 23.08 7.92 16.59
N ARG A 209 23.56 8.49 17.69
CA ARG A 209 23.22 7.99 19.02
C ARG A 209 21.79 8.45 19.33
N PRO A 210 20.88 7.57 19.78
CA PRO A 210 19.56 8.02 20.20
C PRO A 210 19.72 9.01 21.34
N GLY A 211 19.19 10.23 21.15
CA GLY A 211 19.16 11.22 22.21
C GLY A 211 18.31 10.71 23.36
N THR A 212 18.71 11.03 24.59
CA THR A 212 17.90 10.83 25.80
C THR A 212 16.70 11.77 25.74
N GLY A 213 15.70 11.41 24.95
CA GLY A 213 14.44 12.14 24.86
C GLY A 213 13.55 11.72 26.03
N SER A 214 13.48 12.55 27.06
CA SER A 214 12.37 12.50 28.01
C SER A 214 11.05 12.60 27.24
N PRO A 215 9.99 11.87 27.64
CA PRO A 215 8.69 12.01 27.01
C PRO A 215 8.24 13.49 27.09
N PRO A 216 7.59 14.04 26.06
CA PRO A 216 7.00 15.36 26.16
C PRO A 216 5.95 15.33 27.28
N ASP A 217 6.08 16.26 28.24
CA ASP A 217 5.07 16.50 29.26
C ASP A 217 3.71 16.70 28.58
N ARG A 218 2.70 15.98 29.10
CA ARG A 218 1.33 15.97 28.61
C ARG A 218 0.61 17.29 28.85
#